data_AF-A0A426KG80-F1
#
_entry.id   AF-A0A426KG80-F1
#
_cell.length_a   1.000
_cell.length_b   1.000
_cell.length_c   1.000
_cell.angle_alpha   90.00
_cell.angle_beta   90.00
_cell.angle_gamma   90.00
#
_symmetry.space_group_name_H-M   'P 1'
#
loop_
_entity.id
_entity.type
_entity.pdbx_description
1 polymer ?
#
loop_
_entity_poly.entity_id
_entity_poly.type
_entity_poly.pdbx_seq_one_letter_code
_entity_poly.pdbx_strand_id
1 'polypeptide(L)'
;MVHKANFSYRPSFEECEKASYAYVISTVVVFVALPIPIAALLSTFFYYVANRNSRAFVRWHAIQSLLSQVVLFVFNSTALWWFVSKYFFEKPIPNLFFYYLGVVVILNILEFSFSVYSAIQVRKGQHVEWPIFESLIKSRVKTE
;
A
#
# COMPACT_ATOMS: atom_id res chain seq x y z
N MET A 1 1.75 -8.28 -13.46
CA MET A 1 0.84 -9.44 -13.61
C MET A 1 0.67 -10.02 -12.21
N VAL A 2 -0.55 -10.06 -11.68
CA VAL A 2 -0.79 -10.59 -10.32
C VAL A 2 -0.92 -12.11 -10.40
N HIS A 3 -0.14 -12.85 -9.62
CA HIS A 3 -0.21 -14.30 -9.56
C HIS A 3 -1.13 -14.75 -8.42
N LYS A 4 -1.94 -15.79 -8.67
CA LYS A 4 -2.77 -16.47 -7.67
C LYS A 4 -1.97 -17.63 -7.10
N ALA A 5 -1.59 -17.56 -5.83
CA ALA A 5 -0.96 -18.66 -5.13
C ALA A 5 -1.94 -19.33 -4.14
N ASN A 6 -1.71 -20.60 -3.84
CA ASN A 6 -2.46 -21.34 -2.82
C ASN A 6 -1.70 -21.21 -1.48
N PHE A 7 -2.42 -20.85 -0.41
CA PHE A 7 -1.86 -20.85 0.94
C PHE A 7 -1.92 -22.27 1.53
N SER A 8 -1.00 -22.64 2.44
CA SER A 8 -0.88 -24.02 2.96
C SER A 8 -2.14 -24.56 3.66
N TYR A 9 -3.06 -23.68 4.08
CA TYR A 9 -4.35 -24.07 4.65
C TYR A 9 -5.45 -23.19 4.06
N ARG A 10 -6.71 -23.67 4.14
CA ARG A 10 -7.88 -22.90 3.69
C ARG A 10 -8.17 -21.78 4.71
N PRO A 11 -8.05 -20.49 4.32
CA PRO A 11 -8.34 -19.38 5.24
C PRO A 11 -9.81 -19.39 5.66
N SER A 12 -10.09 -19.04 6.93
CA SER A 12 -11.47 -18.88 7.39
C SER A 12 -12.10 -17.59 6.85
N PHE A 13 -13.43 -17.51 6.88
CA PHE A 13 -14.17 -16.34 6.41
C PHE A 13 -13.74 -15.04 7.12
N GLU A 14 -13.54 -15.10 8.44
CA GLU A 14 -13.07 -13.95 9.24
C GLU A 14 -11.66 -13.49 8.85
N GLU A 15 -10.78 -14.42 8.43
CA GLU A 15 -9.43 -14.08 7.99
C GLU A 15 -9.44 -13.36 6.65
N CYS A 16 -10.29 -13.84 5.72
CA CYS A 16 -10.51 -13.19 4.43
C CYS A 16 -11.10 -11.79 4.59
N GLU A 17 -12.04 -11.62 5.52
CA GLU A 17 -12.65 -10.33 5.82
C GLU A 17 -11.65 -9.35 6.41
N LYS A 18 -10.89 -9.76 7.45
CA LYS A 18 -9.83 -8.92 8.01
C LYS A 18 -8.80 -8.52 6.96
N ALA A 19 -8.32 -9.47 6.16
CA ALA A 19 -7.32 -9.20 5.14
C ALA A 19 -7.84 -8.26 4.04
N SER A 20 -9.13 -8.34 3.69
CA SER A 20 -9.79 -7.36 2.80
C SER A 20 -9.84 -5.96 3.43
N TYR A 21 -10.12 -5.85 4.74
CA TYR A 21 -10.16 -4.56 5.43
C TYR A 21 -8.83 -3.81 5.39
N ALA A 22 -7.69 -4.51 5.34
CA ALA A 22 -6.37 -3.88 5.18
C ALA A 22 -6.32 -2.97 3.94
N TYR A 23 -6.85 -3.47 2.83
CA TYR A 23 -6.87 -2.75 1.56
C TYR A 23 -7.97 -1.70 1.50
N VAL A 24 -9.14 -1.96 2.09
CA VAL A 24 -10.24 -0.99 2.18
C VAL A 24 -9.81 0.24 2.97
N ILE A 25 -9.13 0.04 4.09
CA ILE A 25 -8.56 1.12 4.90
C ILE A 25 -7.54 1.91 4.08
N SER A 26 -6.61 1.23 3.39
CA SER A 26 -5.65 1.87 2.48
C SER A 26 -6.34 2.75 1.43
N THR A 27 -7.45 2.26 0.86
CA THR A 27 -8.22 2.92 -0.20
C THR A 27 -8.95 4.16 0.31
N VAL A 28 -9.68 4.05 1.43
CA VAL A 28 -10.46 5.15 2.01
C VAL A 28 -9.56 6.24 2.57
N VAL A 29 -8.43 5.86 3.17
CA VAL A 29 -7.47 6.80 3.72
C VAL A 29 -6.78 7.61 2.61
N VAL A 30 -6.53 7.04 1.43
CA VAL A 30 -6.02 7.81 0.27
C VAL A 30 -6.98 8.95 -0.12
N PHE A 31 -8.30 8.74 -0.08
CA PHE A 31 -9.28 9.79 -0.40
C PHE A 31 -9.36 10.90 0.65
N VAL A 32 -9.25 10.56 1.94
CA VAL A 32 -9.32 11.54 3.05
C VAL A 32 -7.97 12.23 3.27
N ALA A 33 -6.86 11.54 2.96
CA ALA A 33 -5.50 11.96 3.24
C ALA A 33 -4.69 12.33 2.00
N LEU A 34 -5.33 12.53 0.85
CA LEU A 34 -4.68 13.06 -0.35
C LEU A 34 -3.82 14.33 -0.10
N PRO A 35 -4.08 15.19 0.94
CA PRO A 35 -3.17 16.26 1.33
C PRO A 35 -2.06 15.86 2.35
N ILE A 36 -2.12 14.70 3.02
CA ILE A 36 -1.19 14.29 4.08
C ILE A 36 -0.66 12.87 3.80
N PRO A 37 0.50 12.74 3.12
CA PRO A 37 1.13 11.44 2.81
C PRO A 37 1.31 10.51 4.00
N ILE A 38 1.42 11.08 5.21
CA ILE A 38 1.66 10.38 6.47
C ILE A 38 0.46 9.51 6.88
N ALA A 39 -0.77 9.92 6.58
CA ALA A 39 -1.94 9.23 7.15
C ALA A 39 -2.14 7.81 6.57
N ALA A 40 -1.89 7.63 5.26
CA ALA A 40 -1.98 6.32 4.61
C ALA A 40 -0.90 5.34 5.12
N LEU A 41 0.31 5.86 5.35
CA LEU A 41 1.39 5.10 5.98
C LEU A 41 1.04 4.71 7.43
N LEU A 42 0.58 5.67 8.24
CA LEU A 42 0.21 5.39 9.64
C LEU A 42 -0.94 4.38 9.72
N SER A 43 -1.93 4.48 8.83
CA SER A 43 -3.07 3.57 8.84
C SER A 43 -2.65 2.12 8.58
N THR A 44 -1.84 1.90 7.55
CA THR A 44 -1.32 0.55 7.24
C THR A 44 -0.31 0.07 8.29
N PHE A 45 0.45 0.98 8.90
CA PHE A 45 1.34 0.66 10.02
C PHE A 45 0.58 0.18 11.25
N PHE A 46 -0.44 0.92 11.71
CA PHE A 46 -1.27 0.50 12.84
C PHE A 46 -2.02 -0.79 12.54
N TYR A 47 -2.51 -0.96 11.31
CA TYR A 47 -3.13 -2.19 10.87
C TYR A 47 -2.17 -3.38 10.96
N TYR A 48 -0.91 -3.23 10.52
CA TYR A 48 0.12 -4.24 10.66
C TYR A 48 0.42 -4.54 12.14
N VAL A 49 0.59 -3.53 12.98
CA VAL A 49 0.88 -3.71 14.42
C VAL A 49 -0.26 -4.45 15.12
N ALA A 50 -1.52 -4.09 14.84
CA ALA A 50 -2.69 -4.75 15.39
C ALA A 50 -2.81 -6.23 14.98
N ASN A 51 -2.33 -6.57 13.77
CA ASN A 51 -2.43 -7.91 13.21
C ASN A 51 -1.10 -8.68 13.19
N ARG A 52 -0.06 -8.21 13.91
CA ARG A 52 1.27 -8.82 13.87
C ARG A 52 1.32 -10.24 14.43
N ASN A 53 0.40 -10.56 15.34
CA ASN A 53 0.22 -11.87 15.96
C ASN A 53 -0.82 -12.76 15.23
N SER A 54 -1.44 -12.24 14.17
CA SER A 54 -2.41 -13.00 13.36
C SER A 54 -1.70 -14.06 12.51
N ARG A 55 -2.48 -14.93 11.86
CA ARG A 55 -1.96 -16.01 11.01
C ARG A 55 -1.13 -15.45 9.84
N ALA A 56 -0.27 -16.31 9.29
CA ALA A 56 0.71 -15.94 8.26
C ALA A 56 0.06 -15.25 7.04
N PHE A 57 -1.15 -15.63 6.65
CA PHE A 57 -1.89 -15.03 5.53
C PHE A 57 -2.20 -13.54 5.78
N VAL A 58 -2.78 -13.22 6.93
CA VAL A 58 -3.12 -11.84 7.30
C VAL A 58 -1.85 -11.01 7.46
N ARG A 59 -0.81 -11.58 8.08
CA ARG A 59 0.47 -10.90 8.28
C ARG A 59 1.17 -10.59 6.96
N TRP A 60 1.12 -11.50 5.98
CA TRP A 60 1.67 -11.27 4.64
C TRP A 60 1.03 -10.04 3.98
N HIS A 61 -0.30 -10.03 3.89
CA HIS A 61 -1.03 -8.95 3.22
C HIS A 61 -0.90 -7.61 3.97
N ALA A 62 -0.81 -7.64 5.30
CA ALA A 62 -0.53 -6.46 6.10
C ALA A 62 0.86 -5.87 5.81
N ILE A 63 1.91 -6.71 5.71
CA ILE A 63 3.26 -6.26 5.36
C ILE A 63 3.32 -5.75 3.92
N GLN A 64 2.69 -6.44 2.96
CA GLN A 64 2.65 -6.03 1.56
C GLN A 64 1.99 -4.64 1.40
N SER A 65 0.88 -4.40 2.10
CA SER A 65 0.20 -3.10 2.11
C SER A 65 1.06 -2.02 2.79
N LEU A 66 1.70 -2.33 3.92
CA LEU A 66 2.60 -1.39 4.59
C LEU A 66 3.80 -0.99 3.70
N LEU A 67 4.45 -1.96 3.05
CA LEU A 67 5.59 -1.70 2.16
C LEU A 67 5.17 -0.84 0.97
N SER A 68 3.99 -1.11 0.38
CA SER A 68 3.41 -0.27 -0.66
C SER A 68 3.26 1.19 -0.21
N GLN A 69 2.71 1.40 0.98
CA GLN A 69 2.52 2.74 1.54
C GLN A 69 3.84 3.44 1.91
N VAL A 70 4.87 2.69 2.33
CA VAL A 70 6.22 3.26 2.53
C VAL A 70 6.79 3.80 1.21
N VAL A 71 6.64 3.05 0.11
CA VAL A 71 7.10 3.51 -1.20
C VAL A 71 6.35 4.77 -1.64
N LEU A 72 5.02 4.77 -1.58
CA LEU A 72 4.22 5.95 -1.93
C LEU A 72 4.54 7.15 -1.04
N PHE A 73 4.77 6.93 0.25
CA PHE A 73 5.11 7.99 1.20
C PHE A 73 6.35 8.77 0.75
N VAL A 74 7.40 8.11 0.27
CA VAL A 74 8.62 8.78 -0.21
C VAL A 74 8.31 9.70 -1.40
N PHE A 75 7.56 9.20 -2.40
CA PHE A 75 7.24 9.98 -3.60
C PHE A 75 6.29 11.14 -3.28
N ASN A 76 5.23 10.88 -2.51
CA ASN A 76 4.22 11.85 -2.10
C ASN A 76 4.82 12.93 -1.17
N SER A 77 5.70 12.56 -0.24
CA SER A 77 6.38 13.50 0.66
C SER A 77 7.35 14.42 -0.09
N THR A 78 8.10 13.85 -1.05
CA THR A 78 8.98 14.64 -1.92
C THR A 78 8.18 15.63 -2.78
N ALA A 79 7.04 15.21 -3.35
CA ALA A 79 6.15 16.10 -4.09
C ALA A 79 5.64 17.26 -3.22
N LEU A 80 5.22 16.95 -1.99
CA LEU A 80 4.71 17.93 -1.04
C LEU A 80 5.78 18.96 -0.66
N TRP A 81 6.99 18.51 -0.28
CA TRP A 81 8.05 19.43 0.14
C TRP A 81 8.54 20.28 -1.02
N TRP A 82 8.63 19.71 -2.23
CA TRP A 82 8.99 20.46 -3.42
C TRP A 82 7.92 21.49 -3.78
N PHE A 83 6.63 21.15 -3.65
CA PHE A 83 5.53 22.08 -3.81
C PHE A 83 5.61 23.23 -2.81
N VAL A 84 5.78 22.94 -1.51
CA VAL A 84 5.94 23.96 -0.45
C VAL A 84 7.14 24.85 -0.75
N SER A 85 8.28 24.28 -1.09
CA SER A 85 9.50 25.02 -1.42
C SER A 85 9.28 25.98 -2.59
N LYS A 86 8.71 25.52 -3.71
CA LYS A 86 8.51 26.39 -4.88
C LYS A 86 7.38 27.41 -4.68
N TYR A 87 6.27 27.01 -4.07
CA TYR A 87 5.14 27.91 -3.85
C TYR A 87 5.51 29.11 -2.95
N PHE A 88 6.30 28.88 -1.90
CA PHE A 88 6.66 29.92 -0.93
C PHE A 88 7.98 30.65 -1.22
N PHE A 89 8.99 29.99 -1.82
CA PHE A 89 10.34 30.55 -1.91
C PHE A 89 10.81 30.83 -3.34
N GLU A 90 10.24 30.21 -4.38
CA GLU A 90 10.76 30.32 -5.75
C GLU A 90 9.67 30.40 -6.81
N LYS A 91 9.52 31.59 -7.41
CA LYS A 91 8.73 31.80 -8.63
C LYS A 91 9.68 32.06 -9.80
N PRO A 92 9.43 31.51 -11.01
CA PRO A 92 8.33 30.63 -11.40
C PRO A 92 8.56 29.15 -11.05
N ILE A 93 7.46 28.38 -10.96
CA ILE A 93 7.53 26.93 -10.74
C ILE A 93 8.12 26.26 -12.00
N PRO A 94 9.20 25.46 -11.89
CA PRO A 94 9.84 24.85 -13.06
C PRO A 94 8.98 23.74 -13.67
N ASN A 95 9.06 23.54 -14.98
CA ASN A 95 8.33 22.45 -15.69
C ASN A 95 8.65 21.06 -15.13
N LEU A 96 9.87 20.86 -14.62
CA LEU A 96 10.29 19.60 -13.98
C LEU A 96 9.39 19.20 -12.81
N PHE A 97 8.86 20.17 -12.06
CA PHE A 97 7.92 19.91 -10.99
C PHE A 97 6.65 19.22 -11.50
N PHE A 98 6.11 19.67 -12.64
CA PHE A 98 4.90 19.09 -13.23
C PHE A 98 5.14 17.68 -13.79
N TYR A 99 6.31 17.40 -14.37
CA TYR A 99 6.67 16.03 -14.77
C TYR A 99 6.75 15.09 -13.57
N TYR A 100 7.38 15.54 -12.48
CA TYR A 100 7.45 14.76 -11.25
C TYR A 100 6.06 14.52 -10.64
N LEU A 101 5.21 15.56 -10.61
CA LEU A 101 3.82 15.43 -10.16
C LEU A 101 3.04 14.40 -11.00
N GLY A 102 3.24 14.38 -12.32
CA GLY A 102 2.65 13.37 -13.20
C GLY A 102 3.07 11.95 -12.83
N VAL A 103 4.35 11.72 -12.54
CA VAL A 103 4.85 10.42 -12.06
C VAL A 103 4.19 10.03 -10.73
N VAL A 104 4.10 10.97 -9.79
CA VAL A 104 3.45 10.73 -8.49
C VAL A 104 1.98 10.34 -8.66
N VAL A 105 1.23 11.04 -9.51
CA VAL A 105 -0.17 10.71 -9.81
C VAL A 105 -0.29 9.30 -10.39
N ILE A 106 0.55 8.94 -11.36
CA ILE A 106 0.56 7.60 -11.95
C ILE A 106 0.84 6.53 -10.89
N LEU A 107 1.83 6.74 -10.01
CA LEU A 107 2.15 5.80 -8.93
C LEU A 107 0.98 5.62 -7.97
N ASN A 108 0.27 6.69 -7.59
CA ASN A 108 -0.91 6.58 -6.73
C ASN A 108 -2.05 5.83 -7.41
N ILE A 109 -2.29 6.07 -8.72
CA ILE A 109 -3.32 5.33 -9.48
C ILE A 109 -2.98 3.84 -9.57
N LEU A 110 -1.72 3.50 -9.86
CA LEU A 110 -1.27 2.12 -9.92
C LEU A 110 -1.40 1.43 -8.56
N GLU A 111 -0.94 2.07 -7.49
CA GLU A 111 -1.07 1.54 -6.13
C GLU A 111 -2.53 1.30 -5.77
N PHE A 112 -3.39 2.29 -5.99
CA PHE A 112 -4.82 2.19 -5.75
C PHE A 112 -5.43 1.00 -6.52
N SER A 113 -5.12 0.87 -7.81
CA SER A 113 -5.62 -0.20 -8.66
C SER A 113 -5.18 -1.58 -8.17
N PHE A 114 -3.89 -1.73 -7.83
CA PHE A 114 -3.36 -2.99 -7.30
C PHE A 114 -3.92 -3.32 -5.92
N SER A 115 -4.11 -2.32 -5.06
CA SER A 115 -4.68 -2.48 -3.73
C SER A 115 -6.15 -2.90 -3.79
N VAL A 116 -6.97 -2.27 -4.64
CA VAL A 116 -8.37 -2.68 -4.88
C VAL A 116 -8.43 -4.09 -5.46
N TYR A 117 -7.61 -4.41 -6.47
CA TYR A 117 -7.55 -5.75 -7.04
C TYR A 117 -7.18 -6.79 -5.98
N SER A 118 -6.15 -6.51 -5.18
CA SER A 118 -5.70 -7.40 -4.11
C SER A 118 -6.79 -7.59 -3.05
N ALA A 119 -7.49 -6.53 -2.66
CA ALA A 119 -8.62 -6.59 -1.72
C ALA A 119 -9.69 -7.59 -2.17
N ILE A 120 -10.14 -7.46 -3.42
CA ILE A 120 -11.21 -8.30 -4.00
C ILE A 120 -10.79 -9.76 -4.02
N GLN A 121 -9.54 -10.03 -4.35
CA GLN A 121 -9.02 -11.38 -4.53
C GLN A 121 -8.71 -12.07 -3.20
N VAL A 122 -8.14 -11.33 -2.25
CA VAL A 122 -7.88 -11.78 -0.88
C VAL A 122 -9.20 -12.04 -0.14
N ARG A 123 -10.25 -11.24 -0.39
CA ARG A 123 -11.60 -11.49 0.13
C ARG A 123 -12.19 -12.83 -0.36
N LYS A 124 -11.80 -13.28 -1.54
CA LYS A 124 -12.17 -14.60 -2.09
C LYS A 124 -11.25 -15.74 -1.60
N GLY A 125 -10.34 -15.47 -0.66
CA GLY A 125 -9.37 -16.43 -0.14
C GLY A 125 -8.20 -16.74 -1.08
N GLN A 126 -7.99 -15.92 -2.12
CA GLN A 126 -6.86 -16.11 -3.05
C GLN A 126 -5.64 -15.35 -2.53
N HIS A 127 -4.48 -16.03 -2.45
CA HIS A 127 -3.23 -15.37 -2.08
C HIS A 127 -2.70 -14.57 -3.26
N VAL A 128 -2.48 -13.28 -3.03
CA VAL A 128 -1.99 -12.31 -4.00
C VAL A 128 -0.64 -11.75 -3.56
N GLU A 129 0.40 -12.10 -4.30
CA GLU A 129 1.78 -11.64 -4.07
C GLU A 129 2.13 -10.53 -5.07
N TRP A 130 2.74 -9.45 -4.56
CA TRP A 130 3.31 -8.41 -5.41
C TRP A 130 4.81 -8.71 -5.61
N PRO A 131 5.28 -8.98 -6.84
CA PRO A 131 6.65 -9.45 -7.09
C PRO A 131 7.75 -8.55 -6.51
N ILE A 132 7.48 -7.24 -6.44
CA ILE A 132 8.43 -6.25 -5.91
C ILE A 132 8.69 -6.47 -4.40
N PHE A 133 7.72 -6.97 -3.65
CA PHE A 133 7.81 -7.15 -2.21
C PHE A 133 7.96 -8.61 -1.77
N GLU A 134 7.74 -9.56 -2.68
CA GLU A 134 7.68 -10.99 -2.42
C GLU A 134 8.91 -11.51 -1.66
N SER A 135 10.12 -11.20 -2.14
CA SER A 135 11.38 -11.67 -1.55
C SER A 135 11.58 -11.15 -0.11
N LEU A 136 11.22 -9.89 0.13
CA LEU A 136 11.29 -9.27 1.45
C LEU A 136 10.29 -9.89 2.42
N ILE A 137 9.06 -10.15 1.97
CA ILE A 137 8.02 -10.71 2.84
C ILE A 137 8.31 -12.19 3.16
N LYS A 138 8.79 -12.99 2.19
CA LYS A 138 9.21 -14.39 2.41
C LYS A 138 10.28 -14.52 3.50
N SER A 139 11.19 -13.55 3.60
CA SER A 139 12.20 -13.55 4.66
C SER A 139 11.62 -13.31 6.07
N ARG A 140 10.44 -12.71 6.17
CA ARG A 140 9.79 -12.31 7.44
C ARG A 140 8.62 -13.21 7.83
N VAL A 141 7.96 -13.83 6.87
CA VAL A 141 6.78 -14.66 7.06
C VAL A 141 7.06 -16.03 6.47
N LYS A 142 7.24 -17.04 7.34
CA LYS A 142 7.26 -18.44 6.92
C LYS A 142 5.90 -18.83 6.36
N THR A 143 5.83 -19.00 5.06
CA THR A 143 4.78 -19.73 4.35
C THR A 143 5.21 -21.19 4.32
N GLU A 144 5.06 -21.88 5.46
CA GLU A 144 5.07 -23.35 5.48
C GLU A 144 3.70 -23.85 5.01
#